data_AF-A0A139AHW4-F1
#
_entry.id   AF-A0A139AHW4-F1
#
_cell.length_a   1.000
_cell.length_b   1.000
_cell.length_c   1.000
_cell.angle_alpha   90.00
_cell.angle_beta   90.00
_cell.angle_gamma   90.00
#
_symmetry.space_group_name_H-M   'P 1'
#
loop_
_entity.id
_entity.type
_entity.pdbx_description
1 polymer ?
#
loop_
_entity_poly.entity_id
_entity_poly.type
_entity_poly.pdbx_seq_one_letter_code
_entity_poly.pdbx_strand_id
1 'polypeptide(L)'
;MGPERLRMCHHHALHPHHPATDLRHGKPRHRKGNCVLIGDAMHAVVPFIGQGANISLEDVDVLAHLLTRFRDDPWTAFTTFERLRIPRVRKIAQAARTQGERQYATSWVGAAIGQWVLWGMAKWASWWGQNLSPEEFLGYDGVVEVDRAVKDGAPSPVAAAS
;
A
#
# COMPACT_ATOMS: atom_id res chain seq x y z
N MET A 1 -18.35 -11.91 -37.99
CA MET A 1 -17.59 -11.69 -36.74
C MET A 1 -18.44 -10.84 -35.82
N GLY A 2 -19.02 -11.45 -34.78
CA GLY A 2 -20.11 -10.84 -34.00
C GLY A 2 -19.66 -10.03 -32.78
N PRO A 3 -20.50 -9.07 -32.32
CA PRO A 3 -20.21 -8.10 -31.25
C PRO A 3 -20.13 -8.67 -29.82
N GLU A 4 -20.10 -9.99 -29.64
CA GLU A 4 -20.24 -10.62 -28.32
C GLU A 4 -18.95 -10.65 -27.47
N ARG A 5 -17.78 -10.41 -28.06
CA ARG A 5 -16.51 -10.47 -27.31
C ARG A 5 -16.18 -9.22 -26.48
N LEU A 6 -16.85 -8.10 -26.71
CA LEU A 6 -16.64 -6.87 -25.94
C LEU A 6 -17.40 -6.83 -24.61
N ARG A 7 -18.33 -7.76 -24.35
CA ARG A 7 -19.06 -7.84 -23.07
C ARG A 7 -18.27 -8.51 -21.94
N MET A 8 -17.19 -9.23 -22.25
CA MET A 8 -16.43 -9.98 -21.24
C MET A 8 -15.56 -9.09 -20.34
N CYS A 9 -15.10 -7.94 -20.83
CA CYS A 9 -14.26 -7.01 -20.05
C CYS A 9 -15.06 -6.03 -19.17
N HIS A 10 -16.37 -5.87 -19.40
CA HIS A 10 -17.21 -4.96 -18.61
C HIS A 10 -17.83 -5.60 -17.37
N HIS A 11 -17.80 -6.93 -17.26
CA HIS A 11 -18.42 -7.62 -16.13
C HIS A 11 -17.51 -7.80 -14.91
N HIS A 12 -16.19 -7.58 -15.06
CA HIS A 12 -15.22 -7.79 -13.97
C HIS A 12 -15.05 -6.56 -13.06
N ALA A 13 -15.66 -5.41 -13.39
CA ALA A 13 -15.44 -4.14 -12.70
C ALA A 13 -16.49 -3.78 -11.63
N LEU A 14 -17.51 -4.63 -11.41
CA LEU A 14 -18.65 -4.31 -10.55
C LEU A 14 -18.93 -5.33 -9.45
N HIS A 15 -18.03 -6.29 -9.22
CA HIS A 15 -18.10 -7.09 -8.01
C HIS A 15 -17.46 -6.30 -6.88
N PRO A 16 -18.14 -6.06 -5.74
CA PRO A 16 -17.50 -5.49 -4.57
C PRO A 16 -16.43 -6.50 -4.11
N HIS A 17 -15.19 -6.29 -4.55
CA HIS A 17 -14.04 -7.02 -4.06
C HIS A 17 -13.91 -6.70 -2.57
N HIS A 18 -14.49 -7.56 -1.75
CA HIS A 18 -14.18 -7.65 -0.33
C HIS A 18 -12.68 -7.86 -0.20
N PRO A 19 -11.98 -7.09 0.66
CA PRO A 19 -10.56 -7.30 0.91
C PRO A 19 -10.36 -8.76 1.35
N ALA A 20 -9.63 -9.55 0.56
CA ALA A 20 -9.05 -10.87 0.84
C ALA A 20 -9.71 -11.82 1.87
N THR A 21 -11.03 -11.78 2.05
CA THR A 21 -11.77 -12.74 2.88
C THR A 21 -13.00 -13.21 2.12
N ASP A 22 -12.80 -13.89 0.99
CA ASP A 22 -13.78 -14.85 0.50
C ASP A 22 -13.62 -16.16 1.28
N LEU A 23 -14.09 -16.17 2.53
CA LEU A 23 -14.53 -17.41 3.15
C LEU A 23 -16.00 -17.57 2.78
N ARG A 24 -16.26 -18.09 1.58
CA ARG A 24 -17.51 -18.80 1.29
C ARG A 24 -17.82 -19.64 2.55
N HIS A 25 -18.94 -19.38 3.21
CA HIS A 25 -19.47 -20.11 4.40
C HIS A 25 -19.21 -19.56 5.83
N GLY A 26 -18.80 -18.30 6.05
CA GLY A 26 -18.85 -17.75 7.42
C GLY A 26 -18.17 -16.41 7.65
N LYS A 27 -18.35 -15.81 8.83
CA LYS A 27 -17.62 -14.59 9.24
C LYS A 27 -16.12 -14.78 9.00
N PRO A 28 -15.42 -13.82 8.37
CA PRO A 28 -13.97 -13.90 8.18
C PRO A 28 -13.28 -14.17 9.51
N ARG A 29 -12.58 -15.30 9.60
CA ARG A 29 -11.72 -15.63 10.74
C ARG A 29 -10.29 -15.33 10.34
N HIS A 30 -9.68 -14.33 10.97
CA HIS A 30 -8.27 -14.00 10.75
C HIS A 30 -7.35 -14.80 11.68
N ARG A 31 -7.92 -15.66 12.54
CA ARG A 31 -7.19 -16.57 13.41
C ARG A 31 -7.84 -17.95 13.48
N LYS A 32 -7.02 -18.98 13.67
CA LYS A 32 -7.44 -20.36 13.92
C LYS A 32 -6.37 -21.07 14.76
N GLY A 33 -6.74 -21.50 15.97
CA GLY A 33 -5.78 -22.10 16.91
C GLY A 33 -4.62 -21.14 17.19
N ASN A 34 -3.40 -21.60 16.90
CA ASN A 34 -2.17 -20.82 17.10
C ASN A 34 -1.70 -20.06 15.84
N CYS A 35 -2.58 -19.89 14.85
CA CYS A 35 -2.28 -19.15 13.62
C CYS A 35 -3.11 -17.87 13.52
N VAL A 36 -2.49 -16.79 13.03
CA VAL A 36 -3.14 -15.51 12.72
C VAL A 36 -2.68 -15.01 11.34
N LEU A 37 -3.59 -14.36 10.61
CA LEU A 37 -3.33 -13.70 9.33
C LEU A 37 -2.94 -12.24 9.56
N ILE A 38 -2.00 -11.73 8.78
CA ILE A 38 -1.55 -10.33 8.79
C ILE A 38 -1.31 -9.83 7.37
N GLY A 39 -1.21 -8.49 7.21
CA GLY A 39 -0.93 -7.87 5.92
C GLY A 39 -2.00 -8.15 4.87
N ASP A 40 -1.60 -8.24 3.61
CA ASP A 40 -2.55 -8.46 2.50
C ASP A 40 -3.37 -9.76 2.64
N ALA A 41 -2.82 -10.78 3.30
CA ALA A 41 -3.54 -12.03 3.61
C ALA A 41 -4.72 -11.80 4.58
N MET A 42 -4.64 -10.78 5.43
CA MET A 42 -5.74 -10.34 6.28
C MET A 42 -6.62 -9.29 5.59
N HIS A 43 -6.03 -8.38 4.81
CA HIS A 43 -6.73 -7.14 4.47
C HIS A 43 -6.38 -6.46 3.15
N ALA A 44 -6.01 -7.19 2.10
CA ALA A 44 -5.68 -6.60 0.79
C ALA A 44 -6.56 -5.39 0.41
N VAL A 45 -5.94 -4.22 0.30
CA VAL A 45 -6.60 -2.95 0.00
C VAL A 45 -6.31 -2.49 -1.42
N VAL A 46 -7.26 -1.77 -2.03
CA VAL A 46 -7.06 -1.16 -3.35
C VAL A 46 -5.96 -0.09 -3.30
N PRO A 47 -5.08 0.01 -4.31
CA PRO A 47 -3.83 0.78 -4.23
C PRO A 47 -3.99 2.30 -4.39
N PHE A 48 -5.20 2.85 -4.24
CA PHE A 48 -5.49 4.26 -4.57
C PHE A 48 -4.89 5.30 -3.61
N ILE A 49 -4.46 4.89 -2.42
CA ILE A 49 -3.85 5.78 -1.41
C ILE A 49 -2.46 5.32 -0.95
N GLY A 50 -1.89 4.28 -1.58
CA GLY A 50 -0.53 3.80 -1.26
C GLY A 50 -0.33 3.27 0.17
N GLN A 51 -1.39 2.87 0.89
CA GLN A 51 -1.30 2.48 2.30
C GLN A 51 -1.12 0.97 2.55
N GLY A 52 -1.15 0.11 1.53
CA GLY A 52 -1.11 -1.36 1.75
C GLY A 52 0.12 -1.83 2.52
N ALA A 53 1.31 -1.35 2.13
CA ALA A 53 2.56 -1.68 2.82
C ALA A 53 2.59 -1.13 4.26
N ASN A 54 2.16 0.12 4.45
CA ASN A 54 2.17 0.78 5.77
C ASN A 54 1.31 0.03 6.78
N ILE A 55 0.10 -0.40 6.39
CA ILE A 55 -0.80 -1.13 7.28
C ILE A 55 -0.22 -2.51 7.63
N SER A 56 0.45 -3.15 6.67
CA SER A 56 1.13 -4.42 6.90
C SER A 56 2.28 -4.27 7.90
N LEU A 57 3.04 -3.18 7.84
CA LEU A 57 4.07 -2.87 8.83
C LEU A 57 3.47 -2.58 10.22
N GLU A 58 2.38 -1.82 10.29
CA GLU A 58 1.65 -1.59 11.54
C GLU A 58 1.14 -2.91 12.15
N ASP A 59 0.72 -3.88 11.33
CA ASP A 59 0.28 -5.20 11.82
C ASP A 59 1.43 -5.97 12.45
N VAL A 60 2.60 -6.00 11.80
CA VAL A 60 3.80 -6.68 12.32
C VAL A 60 4.20 -6.07 13.65
N ASP A 61 4.23 -4.74 13.74
CA ASP A 61 4.59 -4.02 14.97
C ASP A 61 3.62 -4.33 16.13
N VAL A 62 2.31 -4.21 15.90
CA VAL A 62 1.30 -4.50 16.93
C VAL A 62 1.33 -5.97 17.35
N LEU A 63 1.48 -6.89 16.39
CA LEU A 63 1.54 -8.31 16.68
C LEU A 63 2.79 -8.67 17.49
N ALA A 64 3.96 -8.11 17.14
CA ALA A 64 5.20 -8.34 17.87
C ALA A 64 5.11 -7.89 19.34
N HIS A 65 4.50 -6.71 19.58
CA HIS A 65 4.26 -6.22 20.94
C HIS A 65 3.30 -7.13 21.72
N LEU A 66 2.23 -7.60 21.10
CA LEU A 66 1.25 -8.49 21.75
C LEU A 66 1.85 -9.86 22.06
N LEU A 67 2.63 -10.45 21.14
CA LEU A 67 3.32 -11.71 21.38
C LEU A 67 4.37 -11.59 22.47
N THR A 68 5.04 -10.44 22.60
CA THR A 68 5.99 -10.18 23.68
C THR A 68 5.29 -10.07 25.03
N ARG A 69 4.06 -9.52 25.07
CA ARG A 69 3.28 -9.31 26.29
C ARG A 69 2.55 -10.57 26.76
N PHE A 70 2.06 -11.39 25.83
CA PHE A 70 1.29 -12.61 26.09
C PHE A 70 2.06 -13.86 25.63
N ARG A 71 3.32 -14.01 26.06
CA ARG A 71 4.20 -15.11 25.59
C ARG A 71 3.59 -16.50 25.78
N ASP A 72 2.93 -16.72 26.92
CA ASP A 72 2.33 -18.01 27.27
C ASP A 72 0.86 -18.13 26.87
N ASP A 73 0.29 -17.08 26.26
CA ASP A 73 -1.11 -17.05 25.80
C ASP A 73 -1.25 -16.39 24.40
N PRO A 74 -0.82 -17.11 23.33
CA PRO A 74 -0.99 -16.65 21.96
C PRO A 74 -2.45 -16.35 21.59
N TRP A 75 -3.41 -17.06 22.21
CA TRP A 75 -4.82 -16.88 21.92
C TRP A 75 -5.31 -15.49 22.32
N THR A 76 -4.92 -15.01 23.49
CA THR A 76 -5.23 -13.65 23.94
C THR A 76 -4.49 -12.59 23.11
N ALA A 77 -3.23 -12.84 22.73
CA ALA A 77 -2.52 -11.97 21.78
C ALA A 77 -3.28 -11.83 20.45
N PHE A 78 -3.64 -12.94 19.79
CA PHE A 78 -4.32 -12.90 18.50
C PHE A 78 -5.74 -12.30 18.59
N THR A 79 -6.46 -12.58 19.67
CA THR A 79 -7.79 -11.99 19.90
C THR A 79 -7.69 -10.47 20.09
N THR A 80 -6.67 -10.01 20.81
CA THR A 80 -6.42 -8.59 21.02
C THR A 80 -5.95 -7.91 19.73
N PHE A 81 -5.09 -8.58 18.97
CA PHE A 81 -4.62 -8.12 17.66
C PHE A 81 -5.79 -7.85 16.72
N GLU A 82 -6.67 -8.83 16.51
CA GLU A 82 -7.84 -8.67 15.64
C GLU A 82 -8.74 -7.52 16.09
N ARG A 83 -8.98 -7.41 17.40
CA ARG A 83 -9.82 -6.34 17.98
C ARG A 83 -9.26 -4.95 17.69
N LEU A 84 -7.93 -4.79 17.70
CA LEU A 84 -7.27 -3.52 17.43
C LEU A 84 -7.17 -3.23 15.92
N ARG A 85 -6.85 -4.24 15.11
CA ARG A 85 -6.50 -4.04 13.69
C ARG A 85 -7.70 -4.01 12.76
N ILE A 86 -8.76 -4.80 13.01
CA ILE A 86 -9.94 -4.85 12.12
C ILE A 86 -10.58 -3.45 11.92
N PRO A 87 -10.82 -2.62 12.96
CA PRO A 87 -11.39 -1.30 12.77
C PRO A 87 -10.46 -0.35 11.98
N ARG A 88 -9.14 -0.40 12.26
CA ARG A 88 -8.12 0.41 11.59
C ARG A 88 -8.05 0.10 10.09
N VAL A 89 -7.96 -1.18 9.75
CA VAL A 89 -7.96 -1.69 8.38
C VAL A 89 -9.23 -1.26 7.64
N ARG A 90 -10.40 -1.44 8.24
CA ARG A 90 -11.68 -1.08 7.60
C ARG A 90 -11.76 0.39 7.23
N LYS A 91 -11.30 1.28 8.13
CA LYS A 91 -11.24 2.72 7.88
C LYS A 91 -10.39 3.04 6.66
N ILE A 92 -9.24 2.38 6.52
CA ILE A 92 -8.34 2.63 5.41
C ILE A 92 -8.86 2.03 4.10
N ALA A 93 -9.39 0.82 4.14
CA ALA A 93 -10.01 0.19 2.98
C ALA A 93 -11.16 1.05 2.43
N GLN A 94 -11.97 1.65 3.31
CA GLN A 94 -13.03 2.58 2.91
C GLN A 94 -12.45 3.84 2.27
N ALA A 95 -11.45 4.46 2.90
CA ALA A 95 -10.79 5.65 2.34
C ALA A 95 -10.17 5.37 0.95
N ALA A 96 -9.53 4.21 0.79
CA ALA A 96 -8.95 3.79 -0.47
C ALA A 96 -10.01 3.62 -1.58
N ARG A 97 -11.16 3.02 -1.26
CA ARG A 97 -12.29 2.89 -2.20
C ARG A 97 -12.85 4.24 -2.61
N THR A 98 -13.11 5.12 -1.66
CA THR A 98 -13.59 6.49 -1.94
C THR A 98 -12.59 7.27 -2.80
N GLN A 99 -11.29 7.08 -2.59
CA GLN A 99 -10.27 7.67 -3.44
C GLN A 99 -10.30 7.11 -4.87
N GLY A 100 -10.47 5.79 -5.02
CA GLY A 100 -10.62 5.14 -6.32
C GLY A 100 -11.83 5.68 -7.09
N GLU A 101 -12.99 5.77 -6.44
CA GLU A 101 -14.20 6.36 -7.02
C GLU A 101 -13.95 7.78 -7.54
N ARG A 102 -13.22 8.61 -6.78
CA ARG A 102 -12.86 9.97 -7.20
C ARG A 102 -11.92 9.99 -8.41
N GLN A 103 -10.93 9.10 -8.44
CA GLN A 103 -10.00 9.02 -9.57
C GLN A 103 -10.73 8.60 -10.86
N TYR A 104 -11.65 7.64 -10.79
CA TYR A 104 -12.45 7.22 -11.94
C TYR A 104 -13.59 8.18 -12.30
N ALA A 105 -14.05 9.02 -11.36
CA ALA A 105 -15.10 10.03 -11.61
C ALA A 105 -14.61 11.28 -12.35
N THR A 106 -13.35 11.32 -12.81
CA THR A 106 -12.84 12.45 -13.58
C THR A 106 -13.59 12.54 -14.90
N SER A 107 -14.40 13.58 -15.07
CA SER A 107 -15.07 13.84 -16.36
C SER A 107 -14.02 14.13 -17.43
N TRP A 108 -14.35 13.87 -18.70
CA TRP A 108 -13.46 14.19 -19.81
C TRP A 108 -13.09 15.69 -19.83
N VAL A 109 -13.98 16.57 -19.38
CA VAL A 109 -13.73 18.02 -19.22
C VAL A 109 -12.69 18.28 -18.14
N GLY A 110 -12.85 17.65 -16.97
CA GLY A 110 -11.88 17.78 -15.87
C GLY A 110 -10.50 17.25 -16.25
N ALA A 111 -10.44 16.15 -16.99
CA ALA A 111 -9.19 15.60 -17.51
C ALA A 111 -8.52 16.54 -18.52
N ALA A 112 -9.29 17.16 -19.43
CA ALA A 112 -8.77 18.13 -20.40
C ALA A 112 -8.21 19.38 -19.71
N ILE A 113 -8.90 19.91 -18.69
CA ILE A 113 -8.41 21.03 -17.89
C ILE A 113 -7.13 20.63 -17.15
N GLY A 114 -7.09 19.45 -16.53
CA GLY A 114 -5.91 18.94 -15.85
C GLY A 114 -4.69 18.80 -16.76
N GLN A 115 -4.87 18.29 -17.99
CA GLN A 115 -3.81 18.20 -19.00
C GLN A 115 -3.28 19.58 -19.41
N TRP A 116 -4.17 20.56 -19.58
CA TRP A 116 -3.77 21.94 -19.88
C TRP A 116 -2.96 22.57 -18.75
N VAL A 117 -3.40 22.39 -17.50
CA VAL A 117 -2.70 22.89 -16.31
C VAL A 117 -1.32 22.23 -16.18
N LEU A 118 -1.24 20.91 -16.32
CA LEU A 118 0.02 20.17 -16.23
C LEU A 118 1.00 20.59 -17.34
N TRP A 119 0.53 20.73 -18.58
CA TRP A 119 1.32 21.26 -19.69
C TRP A 119 1.82 22.67 -19.41
N GLY A 120 0.96 23.55 -18.89
CA GLY A 120 1.32 24.91 -18.50
C GLY A 120 2.37 24.96 -17.39
N MET A 121 2.23 24.13 -16.35
CA MET A 121 3.21 24.02 -15.27
C MET A 121 4.55 23.45 -15.76
N ALA A 122 4.54 22.44 -16.64
CA ALA A 122 5.76 21.91 -17.24
C ALA A 122 6.47 22.95 -18.09
N LYS A 123 5.72 23.73 -18.89
CA LYS A 123 6.26 24.86 -19.66
C LYS A 123 6.83 25.94 -18.74
N TRP A 124 6.14 26.29 -17.66
CA TRP A 124 6.64 27.24 -16.67
C TRP A 124 7.92 26.72 -16.02
N ALA A 125 7.93 25.50 -15.49
CA ALA A 125 9.10 24.89 -14.87
C ALA A 125 10.31 24.82 -15.83
N SER A 126 10.07 24.50 -17.11
CA SER A 126 11.11 24.54 -18.14
C SER A 126 11.62 25.95 -18.44
N TRP A 127 10.76 26.97 -18.30
CA TRP A 127 11.10 28.38 -18.47
C TRP A 127 11.87 28.96 -17.27
N TRP A 128 11.67 28.40 -16.07
CA TRP A 128 12.37 28.80 -14.83
C TRP A 128 13.62 27.96 -14.51
N GLY A 129 14.04 27.08 -15.42
CA GLY A 129 15.35 26.44 -15.38
C GLY A 129 15.61 25.60 -14.13
N GLN A 130 14.92 24.46 -14.00
CA GLN A 130 15.43 23.37 -13.16
C GLN A 130 15.98 22.26 -14.06
N ASN A 131 17.31 22.23 -14.18
CA ASN A 131 18.05 21.12 -14.78
C ASN A 131 18.15 19.97 -13.77
N LEU A 132 17.01 19.36 -13.39
CA LEU A 132 17.03 18.05 -12.74
C LEU A 132 16.73 17.01 -13.82
N SER A 133 17.75 16.26 -14.16
CA SER A 133 17.66 15.17 -15.12
C SER A 133 16.83 14.00 -14.51
N PRO A 134 16.10 13.21 -15.32
CA PRO A 134 15.34 12.06 -14.81
C PRO A 134 16.19 11.08 -13.99
N GLU A 135 17.47 10.93 -14.35
CA GLU A 135 18.46 10.14 -13.63
C GLU A 135 18.80 10.68 -12.23
N GLU A 136 18.73 11.98 -11.98
CA GLU A 136 18.93 12.53 -10.62
C GLU A 136 17.71 12.34 -9.72
N PHE A 137 16.50 12.31 -10.30
CA PHE A 137 15.26 12.18 -9.52
C PHE A 137 14.89 10.72 -9.22
N LEU A 138 15.20 9.79 -10.13
CA LEU A 138 14.85 8.36 -10.01
C LEU A 138 16.08 7.43 -9.92
N GLY A 139 17.27 7.91 -10.24
CA GLY A 139 18.51 7.10 -10.29
C GLY A 139 19.23 7.02 -8.95
N TYR A 140 18.51 6.76 -7.87
CA TYR A 140 19.15 6.36 -6.62
C TYR A 140 19.60 4.89 -6.73
N ASP A 141 20.90 4.69 -7.01
CA ASP A 141 21.52 3.36 -7.02
C ASP A 141 22.20 3.07 -5.67
N GLY A 142 21.44 2.45 -4.77
CA GLY A 142 21.92 2.08 -3.44
C GLY A 142 23.03 1.03 -3.46
N VAL A 143 23.20 0.24 -4.55
CA VAL A 143 24.26 -0.78 -4.64
C VAL A 143 25.62 -0.10 -4.83
N VAL A 144 25.68 0.92 -5.68
CA VAL A 144 26.90 1.72 -5.91
C VAL A 144 27.29 2.51 -4.66
N GLU A 145 26.33 3.00 -3.88
CA GLU A 145 26.60 3.67 -2.60
C GLU A 145 27.19 2.71 -1.56
N VAL A 146 26.60 1.52 -1.40
CA VAL A 146 27.11 0.48 -0.48
C VAL A 146 28.50 0.03 -0.91
N ASP A 147 28.74 -0.21 -2.20
CA ASP A 147 30.05 -0.62 -2.70
C ASP A 147 31.13 0.46 -2.48
N ARG A 148 30.78 1.75 -2.57
CA ARG A 148 31.68 2.85 -2.19
C ARG A 148 31.95 2.85 -0.69
N ALA A 149 30.91 2.79 0.14
CA ALA A 149 31.07 2.78 1.59
C ALA A 149 31.95 1.61 2.08
N VAL A 150 31.83 0.44 1.46
CA VAL A 150 32.67 -0.73 1.75
C VAL A 150 34.11 -0.54 1.28
N LYS A 151 34.34 0.07 0.10
CA LYS A 151 35.69 0.36 -0.42
C LYS A 151 36.41 1.46 0.35
N ASP A 152 35.69 2.48 0.78
CA ASP A 152 36.22 3.65 1.47
C ASP A 152 36.40 3.41 2.98
N GLY A 153 36.07 2.21 3.48
CA GLY A 153 36.24 1.83 4.89
C GLY A 153 35.32 2.61 5.84
N ALA A 154 34.14 3.01 5.38
CA ALA A 154 33.21 3.80 6.18
C ALA A 154 32.83 3.04 7.47
N PRO A 155 32.88 3.70 8.64
CA PRO A 155 32.57 3.04 9.90
C PRO A 155 31.10 2.58 9.89
N SER A 156 30.89 1.33 10.33
CA SER A 156 29.55 0.79 10.54
C SER A 156 28.74 1.72 11.45
N PRO A 157 27.48 2.07 11.10
CA PRO A 157 26.65 2.97 11.91
C PRO A 157 26.31 2.40 13.29
N VAL A 158 26.62 1.12 13.54
CA VAL A 158 26.39 0.45 14.83
C VAL A 158 27.44 0.84 15.89
N ALA A 159 28.56 1.46 15.51
CA ALA A 159 29.62 1.85 16.46
C ALA A 159 29.39 3.23 17.14
N ALA A 160 28.39 4.02 16.73
CA ALA A 160 28.16 5.37 17.24
C ALA A 160 27.04 5.48 18.30
N ALA A 161 26.45 4.35 18.72
CA ALA A 161 25.34 4.30 19.66
C ALA A 161 25.64 3.39 20.89
N SER A 162 26.87 3.45 21.41
CA SER A 162 27.29 2.82 22.67
C SER A 162 27.91 3.85 23.60
#